data_AF-A0A7S1CWM0-F1
#
_entry.id   AF-A0A7S1CWM0-F1
#
_cell.length_a   1.000
_cell.length_b   1.000
_cell.length_c   1.000
_cell.angle_alpha   90.00
_cell.angle_beta   90.00
_cell.angle_gamma   90.00
#
_symmetry.space_group_name_H-M   'P 1'
#
loop_
_entity.id
_entity.type
_entity.pdbx_description
1 polymer ?
#
loop_
_entity_poly.entity_id
_entity_poly.type
_entity_poly.pdbx_seq_one_letter_code
_entity_poly.pdbx_strand_id
1 'polypeptide(L)'
;GTRQVASFSISVEDLMRAFCSLFFATFSLAQTNSQFGVIGKAKESARKVQKVLQCAPGAVQGAKLPRYNGEISFDDVTFAYPCRPERLVFKHLNLHIKAHSSCALVGESGHGKSSCFGKFATR
;
A
#
# COMPACT_ATOMS: atom_id res chain seq x y z
N GLY A 1 31.70 -9.14 -47.67
CA GLY A 1 32.92 -8.44 -47.25
C GLY A 1 34.03 -8.61 -48.27
N THR A 2 34.72 -9.75 -48.27
CA THR A 2 35.94 -9.99 -49.09
C THR A 2 35.75 -9.85 -50.61
N ARG A 3 34.55 -10.10 -51.15
CA ARG A 3 34.27 -10.03 -52.59
C ARG A 3 34.11 -8.61 -53.16
N GLN A 4 33.90 -7.58 -52.32
CA GLN A 4 33.70 -6.19 -52.77
C GLN A 4 34.94 -5.29 -52.59
N VAL A 5 35.91 -5.71 -51.78
CA VAL A 5 37.19 -4.98 -51.61
C VAL A 5 38.11 -5.18 -52.82
N ALA A 6 37.96 -6.29 -53.55
CA ALA A 6 38.71 -6.57 -54.78
C ALA A 6 38.24 -5.75 -56.00
N SER A 7 37.05 -5.14 -55.93
CA SER A 7 36.45 -4.33 -57.00
C SER A 7 36.37 -2.87 -56.56
N PHE A 8 37.51 -2.21 -56.35
CA PHE A 8 37.78 -0.75 -56.26
C PHE A 8 36.61 0.22 -55.94
N SER A 9 35.69 -0.11 -55.03
CA SER A 9 34.52 0.75 -54.71
C SER A 9 34.29 0.95 -53.22
N ILE A 10 35.07 0.30 -52.34
CA ILE A 10 34.93 0.48 -50.89
C ILE A 10 36.32 0.59 -50.27
N SER A 11 36.61 1.74 -49.65
CA SER A 11 37.87 1.98 -48.94
C SER A 11 37.90 1.20 -47.62
N VAL A 12 39.08 0.77 -47.17
CA VAL A 12 39.23 -0.01 -45.91
C VAL A 12 38.73 0.78 -44.70
N GLU A 13 38.85 2.11 -44.76
CA GLU A 13 38.32 3.02 -43.75
C GLU A 13 36.79 2.92 -43.59
N ASP A 14 36.05 2.84 -44.69
CA ASP A 14 34.58 2.74 -44.67
C ASP A 14 34.13 1.37 -44.19
N LEU A 15 34.88 0.32 -44.53
CA LEU A 15 34.64 -1.03 -44.03
C LEU A 15 34.82 -1.10 -42.51
N MET A 16 35.91 -0.51 -41.99
CA MET A 16 36.19 -0.46 -40.55
C MET A 16 35.17 0.40 -39.82
N ARG A 17 34.75 1.55 -40.38
CA ARG A 17 33.67 2.38 -39.82
C ARG A 17 32.34 1.63 -39.73
N ALA A 18 31.94 0.95 -40.81
CA ALA A 18 30.73 0.15 -40.83
C ALA A 18 30.77 -0.97 -39.79
N PHE A 19 31.90 -1.70 -39.71
CA PHE A 19 32.09 -2.76 -38.71
C PHE A 19 32.02 -2.24 -37.27
N CYS A 20 32.78 -1.19 -36.94
CA CYS A 20 32.79 -0.60 -35.60
C CYS A 20 31.41 -0.09 -35.19
N SER A 21 30.68 0.59 -36.08
CA SER A 21 29.34 1.09 -35.79
C SER A 21 28.34 -0.04 -35.50
N LEU A 22 28.39 -1.14 -36.27
CA LEU A 22 27.54 -2.31 -36.06
C LEU A 22 27.89 -3.05 -34.76
N PHE A 23 29.17 -3.15 -34.43
CA PHE A 23 29.63 -3.75 -33.18
C PHE A 23 29.14 -2.97 -31.96
N PHE A 24 29.29 -1.64 -31.95
CA PHE A 24 28.80 -0.80 -30.84
C PHE A 24 27.28 -0.81 -30.74
N ALA A 25 26.55 -0.81 -31.86
CA ALA A 25 25.09 -0.87 -31.87
C ALA A 25 24.57 -2.19 -31.27
N THR A 26 25.13 -3.33 -31.69
CA THR A 26 24.73 -4.64 -31.17
C THR A 26 25.13 -4.84 -29.71
N PHE A 27 26.31 -4.38 -29.31
CA PHE A 27 26.77 -4.44 -27.92
C PHE A 27 25.88 -3.60 -26.98
N SER A 28 25.45 -2.41 -27.42
CA SER A 28 24.55 -1.55 -26.64
C SER A 28 23.18 -2.22 -26.43
N LEU A 29 22.59 -2.78 -27.49
CA LEU A 29 21.32 -3.52 -27.41
C LEU A 29 21.41 -4.75 -26.49
N ALA A 30 22.55 -5.47 -26.53
CA ALA A 30 22.77 -6.63 -25.68
C ALA A 30 22.82 -6.27 -24.18
N GLN A 31 23.39 -5.12 -23.83
CA GLN A 31 23.45 -4.65 -22.44
C GLN A 31 22.06 -4.29 -21.88
N THR A 32 21.17 -3.74 -22.71
CA THR A 32 19.81 -3.33 -22.28
C THR A 32 18.95 -4.51 -21.81
N ASN A 33 19.17 -5.72 -22.36
CA ASN A 33 18.45 -6.93 -21.95
C ASN A 33 18.59 -7.23 -20.45
N SER A 34 19.75 -6.92 -19.86
CA SER A 34 20.01 -7.12 -18.43
C SER A 34 19.27 -6.13 -17.50
N GLN A 35 18.76 -5.02 -18.03
CA GLN A 35 18.16 -3.93 -17.24
C GLN A 35 16.63 -4.03 -17.13
N PHE A 36 15.95 -4.78 -18.01
CA PHE A 36 14.50 -4.95 -17.98
C PHE A 36 13.99 -5.58 -16.67
N GLY A 37 14.76 -6.51 -16.09
CA GLY A 37 14.40 -7.14 -14.82
C GLY A 37 14.36 -6.16 -13.64
N VAL A 38 15.19 -5.11 -13.66
CA VAL A 38 15.22 -4.08 -12.60
C VAL A 38 14.05 -3.12 -12.76
N ILE A 39 13.73 -2.71 -13.99
CA ILE A 39 12.61 -1.82 -14.28
C ILE A 39 11.28 -2.47 -13.89
N GLY A 40 11.11 -3.77 -14.17
CA GLY A 40 9.91 -4.53 -13.77
C GLY A 40 9.72 -4.55 -12.25
N LYS A 41 10.79 -4.85 -11.50
CA LYS A 41 10.77 -4.85 -10.02
C LYS A 41 10.51 -3.45 -9.45
N ALA A 42 11.10 -2.41 -10.05
CA ALA A 42 10.89 -1.02 -9.62
C ALA A 42 9.42 -0.59 -9.78
N LYS A 43 8.78 -0.95 -10.90
CA LYS A 43 7.37 -0.63 -11.16
C LYS A 43 6.42 -1.29 -10.16
N GLU A 44 6.65 -2.55 -9.80
CA GLU A 44 5.79 -3.25 -8.84
C GLU A 44 5.94 -2.72 -7.41
N SER A 45 7.16 -2.35 -7.00
CA SER A 45 7.38 -1.70 -5.70
C SER A 45 6.70 -0.33 -5.62
N ALA A 46 6.79 0.48 -6.69
CA ALA A 46 6.11 1.77 -6.76
C ALA A 46 4.58 1.63 -6.65
N ARG A 47 3.99 0.62 -7.31
CA ARG A 47 2.54 0.35 -7.25
C ARG A 47 2.06 0.07 -5.81
N LYS A 48 2.84 -0.67 -5.02
CA LYS A 48 2.49 -0.97 -3.61
C LYS A 48 2.47 0.30 -2.76
N VAL A 49 3.48 1.16 -2.90
CA VAL A 49 3.55 2.43 -2.17
C VAL A 49 2.41 3.37 -2.59
N GLN A 50 2.16 3.48 -3.89
CA GLN A 50 1.07 4.31 -4.40
C GLN A 50 -0.31 3.83 -3.92
N LYS A 51 -0.52 2.51 -3.82
CA LYS A 51 -1.76 1.94 -3.27
C LYS A 51 -2.01 2.37 -1.81
N VAL A 52 -0.97 2.41 -0.98
CA VAL A 52 -1.09 2.86 0.42
C VAL A 52 -1.36 4.37 0.47
N LEU A 53 -0.69 5.16 -0.38
CA LEU A 53 -0.88 6.61 -0.42
C LEU A 53 -2.28 7.02 -0.90
N GLN A 54 -2.87 6.25 -1.82
CA GLN A 54 -4.22 6.49 -2.35
C GLN A 54 -5.35 5.92 -1.47
N CYS A 55 -5.03 5.07 -0.50
CA CYS A 55 -5.97 4.72 0.55
C CYS A 55 -6.20 5.96 1.43
N ALA A 56 -7.18 6.77 1.07
CA ALA A 56 -7.73 7.72 2.03
C ALA A 56 -8.17 6.91 3.26
N PRO A 57 -7.73 7.26 4.48
CA PRO A 57 -8.34 6.69 5.66
C PRO A 57 -9.83 6.95 5.52
N GLY A 58 -10.67 5.94 5.76
CA GLY A 58 -12.13 6.08 5.79
C GLY A 58 -12.51 7.01 6.93
N ALA A 59 -12.21 8.30 6.78
CA ALA A 59 -12.60 9.36 7.66
C ALA A 59 -14.08 9.58 7.37
N VAL A 60 -14.89 8.87 8.14
CA VAL A 60 -16.31 9.20 8.27
C VAL A 60 -16.34 10.68 8.64
N GLN A 61 -16.87 11.54 7.77
CA GLN A 61 -17.03 12.96 8.09
C GLN A 61 -17.90 13.06 9.33
N GLY A 62 -17.27 13.34 10.47
CA GLY A 62 -17.97 13.50 11.74
C GLY A 62 -18.81 14.77 11.71
N ALA A 63 -20.11 14.66 11.95
CA ALA A 63 -20.96 15.81 12.17
C ALA A 63 -20.60 16.50 13.49
N LYS A 64 -20.36 17.81 13.46
CA LYS A 64 -20.18 18.62 14.68
C LYS A 64 -21.51 18.68 15.43
N LEU A 65 -21.62 17.95 16.54
CA LEU A 65 -22.80 18.00 17.41
C LEU A 65 -22.81 19.35 18.17
N PRO A 66 -23.85 20.19 18.04
CA PRO A 66 -23.86 21.55 18.57
C PRO A 66 -23.89 21.60 20.11
N ARG A 67 -24.46 20.58 20.76
CA ARG A 67 -24.44 20.34 22.21
C ARG A 67 -24.58 18.84 22.48
N TYR A 68 -23.76 18.28 23.35
CA TYR A 68 -23.92 16.89 23.82
C TYR A 68 -24.03 16.89 25.35
N ASN A 69 -24.97 16.12 25.89
CA ASN A 69 -25.19 16.02 27.35
C ASN A 69 -24.21 15.04 28.02
N GLY A 70 -23.40 14.31 27.24
CA GLY A 70 -22.43 13.33 27.76
C GLY A 70 -23.06 11.98 28.14
N GLU A 71 -24.32 11.74 27.76
CA GLU A 71 -24.99 10.45 27.89
C GLU A 71 -24.61 9.52 26.73
N ILE A 72 -24.29 8.26 27.05
CA ILE A 72 -23.84 7.27 26.06
C ILE A 72 -24.63 5.98 26.27
N SER A 73 -25.40 5.57 25.25
CA SER A 73 -26.04 4.25 25.20
C SER A 73 -25.36 3.35 24.17
N PHE A 74 -25.16 2.10 24.56
CA PHE A 74 -24.85 0.97 23.70
C PHE A 74 -26.10 0.12 23.65
N ASP A 75 -26.68 -0.02 22.46
CA ASP A 75 -27.88 -0.81 22.23
C ASP A 75 -27.52 -1.96 21.29
N ASP A 76 -27.61 -3.19 21.82
CA ASP A 76 -27.32 -4.44 21.14
C ASP A 76 -25.98 -4.51 20.36
N VAL A 77 -24.91 -3.98 20.95
CA VAL A 77 -23.64 -3.84 20.24
C VAL A 77 -22.89 -5.17 20.18
N THR A 78 -22.64 -5.62 18.96
CA THR A 78 -21.81 -6.80 18.64
C THR A 78 -20.55 -6.36 17.90
N PHE A 79 -19.39 -6.83 18.36
CA PHE A 79 -18.11 -6.42 17.78
C PHE A 79 -17.12 -7.58 17.72
N ALA A 80 -16.50 -7.76 16.55
CA ALA A 80 -15.29 -8.56 16.37
C ALA A 80 -14.21 -7.73 15.67
N TYR A 81 -12.95 -8.06 15.97
CA TYR A 81 -11.83 -7.49 15.24
C TYR A 81 -11.78 -8.05 13.81
N PRO A 82 -11.51 -7.21 12.79
CA PRO A 82 -11.40 -7.69 11.40
C PRO A 82 -10.34 -8.79 11.21
N CYS A 83 -9.28 -8.77 12.02
CA CYS A 83 -8.22 -9.79 11.98
C CYS A 83 -8.64 -11.14 12.59
N ARG A 84 -9.75 -11.18 13.35
CA ARG A 84 -10.28 -12.38 14.04
C ARG A 84 -11.82 -12.35 14.05
N PRO A 85 -12.47 -12.45 12.88
CA PRO A 85 -13.93 -12.34 12.76
C PRO A 85 -14.68 -13.43 13.54
N GLU A 86 -14.08 -14.60 13.73
CA GLU A 86 -14.61 -15.73 14.48
C GLU A 86 -14.74 -15.46 16.00
N ARG A 87 -13.98 -14.49 16.53
CA ARG A 87 -13.96 -14.17 17.95
C ARG A 87 -14.67 -12.84 18.22
N LEU A 88 -15.96 -12.95 18.54
CA LEU A 88 -16.74 -11.82 19.04
C LEU A 88 -16.17 -11.34 20.39
N VAL A 89 -15.78 -10.08 20.46
CA VAL A 89 -15.32 -9.38 21.67
C VAL A 89 -16.51 -8.89 22.49
N PHE A 90 -17.51 -8.33 21.81
CA PHE A 90 -18.80 -8.00 22.42
C PHE A 90 -19.90 -8.80 21.72
N LYS A 91 -20.79 -9.41 22.50
CA LYS A 91 -22.00 -10.09 22.04
C LYS A 91 -23.18 -9.45 22.75
N HIS A 92 -24.06 -8.77 22.02
CA HIS A 92 -25.27 -8.14 22.58
C HIS A 92 -25.00 -7.21 23.78
N LEU A 93 -24.00 -6.33 23.68
CA LEU A 93 -23.68 -5.38 24.76
C LEU A 93 -24.75 -4.29 24.83
N ASN A 94 -25.50 -4.28 25.93
CA ASN A 94 -26.43 -3.23 26.29
C ASN A 94 -25.89 -2.47 27.51
N LEU A 95 -25.47 -1.23 27.34
CA LEU A 95 -24.87 -0.42 28.40
C LEU A 95 -25.34 1.02 28.31
N HIS A 96 -25.85 1.55 29.41
CA HIS A 96 -26.30 2.93 29.49
C HIS A 96 -25.46 3.71 30.51
N ILE A 97 -24.70 4.69 30.04
CA ILE A 97 -23.84 5.56 30.85
C ILE A 97 -24.50 6.93 30.92
N LYS A 98 -24.93 7.32 32.12
CA LYS A 98 -25.55 8.63 32.36
C LYS A 98 -24.53 9.75 32.23
N ALA A 99 -24.99 10.92 31.81
CA ALA A 99 -24.23 12.16 31.88
C ALA A 99 -23.60 12.35 33.27
N HIS A 100 -22.34 12.77 33.30
CA HIS A 100 -21.57 13.05 34.53
C HIS A 100 -21.35 11.85 35.46
N SER A 101 -21.54 10.61 34.98
CA SER A 101 -21.23 9.39 35.74
C SER A 101 -19.94 8.74 35.24
N SER A 102 -19.19 8.12 36.17
CA SER A 102 -18.01 7.32 35.83
C SER A 102 -18.39 5.84 35.79
N CYS A 103 -18.14 5.16 34.66
CA CYS A 103 -18.36 3.74 34.50
C CYS A 103 -17.01 3.03 34.33
N ALA A 104 -16.71 2.05 35.19
CA ALA A 104 -15.52 1.24 35.09
C ALA A 104 -15.84 -0.11 34.40
N LEU A 105 -15.21 -0.36 33.25
CA LEU A 105 -15.36 -1.61 32.49
C LEU A 105 -14.43 -2.70 33.06
N VAL A 106 -14.83 -3.35 34.15
CA VAL A 106 -14.03 -4.38 34.84
C VAL A 106 -14.22 -5.78 34.24
N GLY A 107 -13.22 -6.66 34.32
CA GLY A 107 -13.25 -8.04 33.81
C GLY A 107 -11.86 -8.60 33.47
N GLU A 108 -11.80 -9.85 33.03
CA GLU A 108 -10.53 -10.54 32.83
C GLU A 108 -9.68 -9.97 31.69
N SER A 109 -8.36 -10.03 31.87
CA SER A 109 -7.38 -9.63 30.87
C SER A 109 -7.63 -10.37 29.55
N GLY A 110 -7.64 -9.63 28.43
CA GLY A 110 -7.82 -10.22 27.09
C GLY A 110 -9.24 -10.17 26.50
N HIS A 111 -10.24 -9.67 27.22
CA HIS A 111 -11.62 -9.52 26.72
C HIS A 111 -11.91 -8.19 25.98
N GLY A 112 -10.88 -7.45 25.57
CA GLY A 112 -11.05 -6.27 24.70
C GLY A 112 -11.43 -4.96 25.40
N LYS A 113 -11.08 -4.79 26.69
CA LYS A 113 -11.31 -3.53 27.44
C LYS A 113 -10.56 -2.35 26.85
N SER A 114 -9.25 -2.50 26.63
CA SER A 114 -8.40 -1.47 26.01
C SER A 114 -8.85 -1.16 24.57
N SER A 115 -9.42 -2.16 23.89
CA SER A 115 -10.03 -2.04 22.56
C SER A 115 -11.26 -1.13 22.55
N CYS A 116 -12.06 -1.17 23.62
CA CYS A 116 -13.22 -0.31 23.78
C CYS A 116 -12.77 1.16 23.85
N PHE A 117 -11.83 1.47 24.75
CA PHE A 117 -11.22 2.81 24.88
C PHE A 117 -10.58 3.32 23.58
N GLY A 118 -9.88 2.46 22.84
CA GLY A 118 -9.28 2.83 21.55
C GLY A 118 -10.30 3.33 20.52
N LYS A 119 -11.53 2.81 20.54
CA LYS A 119 -12.63 3.29 19.67
C LYS A 119 -13.35 4.52 20.22
N PHE A 120 -13.31 4.76 21.54
CA PHE A 120 -13.84 5.99 22.14
C PHE A 120 -12.95 7.21 21.87
N ALA A 121 -11.63 7.03 21.79
CA ALA A 121 -10.65 8.12 21.72
C ALA A 121 -10.40 8.68 20.30
N THR A 122 -11.01 8.12 19.25
CA THR A 122 -10.85 8.60 17.86
C THR A 122 -12.04 9.46 17.39
N ARG A 123 -12.60 10.27 18.28
CA ARG A 123 -13.56 11.33 17.93
C ARG A 123 -12.96 12.69 18.24
#